data_AF-A0A098G8G4-F1
#
_entry.id   AF-A0A098G8G4-F1
#
_cell.length_a   1.000
_cell.length_b   1.000
_cell.length_c   1.000
_cell.angle_alpha   90.00
_cell.angle_beta   90.00
_cell.angle_gamma   90.00
#
_symmetry.space_group_name_H-M   'P 1'
#
loop_
_entity.id
_entity.type
_entity.pdbx_description
1 polymer ?
#
loop_
_entity_poly.entity_id
_entity_poly.type
_entity_poly.pdbx_seq_one_letter_code
_entity_poly.pdbx_strand_id
1 'polypeptide(L)'
;MNIQFEKANLNHLDIIFGWLTEQFVQEFWDNTQGHKDDILNFVNDRKEPSDYCDGKYVYWIASSDGHPSAMLMTIQATTEENIDEIKRKTLEDNHIKSHLEKIIQCKFSAK
;
A
#
# COMPACT_ATOMS: atom_id res chain seq x y z
N MET A 1 -19.45 -8.06 9.86
CA MET A 1 -18.37 -7.22 9.29
C MET A 1 -17.49 -8.13 8.47
N ASN A 2 -17.65 -8.08 7.16
CA ASN A 2 -16.80 -8.80 6.22
C ASN A 2 -15.81 -7.82 5.61
N ILE A 3 -14.52 -8.01 5.89
CA ILE A 3 -13.44 -7.19 5.32
C ILE A 3 -12.82 -7.96 4.17
N GLN A 4 -12.78 -7.35 3.00
CA GLN A 4 -12.17 -7.90 1.80
C GLN A 4 -11.00 -7.03 1.36
N PHE A 5 -9.97 -7.68 0.83
CA PHE A 5 -8.80 -7.01 0.28
C PHE A 5 -8.64 -7.39 -1.18
N GLU A 6 -8.43 -6.40 -2.03
CA GLU A 6 -8.10 -6.60 -3.43
C GLU A 6 -7.02 -5.62 -3.87
N LYS A 7 -6.33 -5.93 -4.97
CA LYS A 7 -5.39 -4.98 -5.55
C LYS A 7 -6.15 -3.79 -6.11
N ALA A 8 -5.59 -2.58 -5.94
CA ALA A 8 -6.11 -1.41 -6.61
C ALA A 8 -6.13 -1.65 -8.13
N ASN A 9 -7.18 -1.16 -8.77
CA ASN A 9 -7.42 -1.28 -10.21
C ASN A 9 -8.09 0.00 -10.70
N LEU A 10 -8.37 0.10 -12.00
CA LEU A 10 -8.93 1.32 -12.60
C LEU A 10 -10.23 1.80 -11.94
N ASN A 11 -11.08 0.91 -11.43
CA ASN A 11 -12.34 1.27 -10.77
C ASN A 11 -12.12 1.96 -9.42
N HIS A 12 -10.91 1.88 -8.87
CA HIS A 12 -10.56 2.47 -7.57
C HIS A 12 -9.90 3.84 -7.69
N LEU A 13 -9.57 4.31 -8.91
CA LEU A 13 -8.81 5.56 -9.07
C LEU A 13 -9.53 6.78 -8.50
N ASP A 14 -10.82 6.94 -8.80
CA ASP A 14 -11.58 8.10 -8.34
C ASP A 14 -11.63 8.18 -6.82
N ILE A 15 -11.82 7.03 -6.14
CA ILE A 15 -11.87 6.99 -4.68
C ILE A 15 -10.48 7.15 -4.04
N ILE A 16 -9.44 6.56 -4.61
CA ILE A 16 -8.05 6.72 -4.14
C ILE A 16 -7.63 8.19 -4.23
N PHE A 17 -7.83 8.83 -5.40
CA PHE A 17 -7.47 10.22 -5.58
C PHE A 17 -8.38 11.16 -4.79
N GLY A 18 -9.65 10.80 -4.59
CA GLY A 18 -10.53 11.45 -3.62
C GLY A 18 -9.90 11.48 -2.23
N TRP A 19 -9.51 10.33 -1.68
CA TRP A 19 -8.86 10.26 -0.36
C TRP A 19 -7.55 11.05 -0.30
N LEU A 20 -6.71 11.00 -1.33
CA LEU A 20 -5.46 11.76 -1.39
C LEU A 20 -5.66 13.28 -1.45
N THR A 21 -6.88 13.76 -1.75
CA THR A 21 -7.22 15.18 -1.65
C THR A 21 -7.70 15.60 -0.26
N GLU A 22 -8.02 14.66 0.64
CA GLU A 22 -8.50 15.01 1.98
C GLU A 22 -7.37 15.58 2.85
N GLN A 23 -7.66 16.67 3.56
CA GLN A 23 -6.65 17.43 4.31
C GLN A 23 -5.87 16.54 5.28
N PHE A 24 -6.57 15.71 6.06
CA PHE A 24 -5.92 14.82 7.01
C PHE A 24 -5.05 13.75 6.33
N VAL A 25 -5.38 13.33 5.11
CA VAL A 25 -4.53 12.39 4.36
C VAL A 25 -3.26 13.10 3.90
N GLN A 26 -3.37 14.32 3.37
CA GLN A 26 -2.23 15.11 2.93
C GLN A 26 -1.24 15.45 4.06
N GLU A 27 -1.69 15.51 5.32
CA GLU A 27 -0.83 15.74 6.48
C GLU A 27 0.08 14.54 6.80
N PHE A 28 -0.27 13.32 6.38
CA PHE A 28 0.44 12.10 6.74
C PHE A 28 0.97 11.27 5.58
N TRP A 29 0.33 11.35 4.42
CA TRP A 29 0.67 10.60 3.23
C TRP A 29 1.39 11.48 2.22
N ASP A 30 2.30 10.85 1.48
CA ASP A 30 2.90 11.48 0.33
C ASP A 30 1.82 11.79 -0.72
N ASN A 31 1.72 13.05 -1.10
CA ASN A 31 0.78 13.53 -2.12
C ASN A 31 1.48 14.12 -3.34
N THR A 32 2.78 13.81 -3.51
CA THR A 32 3.56 14.22 -4.67
C THR A 32 2.97 13.65 -5.96
N GLN A 33 3.25 14.33 -7.08
CA GLN A 33 2.83 13.85 -8.39
C GLN A 33 3.44 12.48 -8.71
N GLY A 34 4.70 12.24 -8.32
CA GLY A 34 5.36 10.94 -8.51
C GLY A 34 4.63 9.78 -7.83
N HIS A 35 4.09 10.00 -6.63
CA HIS A 35 3.27 8.98 -5.97
C HIS A 35 1.96 8.70 -6.73
N LYS A 36 1.28 9.74 -7.20
CA LYS A 36 0.04 9.61 -8.00
C LYS A 36 0.29 8.92 -9.34
N ASP A 37 1.41 9.24 -9.98
CA ASP A 37 1.84 8.63 -11.23
C ASP A 37 2.16 7.15 -11.02
N ASP A 38 2.76 6.77 -9.89
CA ASP A 38 2.99 5.35 -9.57
C ASP A 38 1.71 4.57 -9.33
N ILE A 39 0.72 5.15 -8.62
CA ILE A 39 -0.61 4.56 -8.47
C ILE A 39 -1.24 4.34 -9.85
N LEU A 40 -1.22 5.37 -10.71
CA LEU A 40 -1.78 5.28 -12.05
C LEU A 40 -1.07 4.21 -12.89
N ASN A 41 0.26 4.16 -12.84
CA ASN A 41 1.05 3.14 -13.52
C ASN A 41 0.72 1.73 -12.98
N PHE A 42 0.61 1.58 -11.66
CA PHE A 42 0.25 0.31 -11.01
C PHE A 42 -1.09 -0.24 -11.48
N VAL A 43 -2.16 0.56 -11.46
CA VAL A 43 -3.50 0.10 -11.85
C VAL A 43 -3.65 -0.17 -13.34
N ASN A 44 -2.71 0.31 -14.17
CA ASN A 44 -2.62 0.06 -15.61
C ASN A 44 -1.69 -1.13 -15.94
N ASP A 45 -1.58 -2.10 -15.03
CA ASP A 45 -0.71 -3.28 -15.17
C ASP A 45 0.76 -2.91 -15.45
N ARG A 46 1.29 -2.00 -14.61
CA ARG A 46 2.68 -1.47 -14.60
C ARG A 46 3.63 -2.22 -15.54
N LYS A 47 3.85 -1.67 -16.74
CA LYS A 47 4.76 -2.25 -17.74
C LYS A 47 6.23 -1.94 -17.45
N GLU A 48 6.47 -0.75 -16.90
CA GLU A 48 7.78 -0.27 -16.51
C GLU A 48 7.72 0.23 -15.05
N PRO A 49 8.77 0.00 -14.24
CA PRO A 49 8.87 0.58 -12.92
C PRO A 49 8.74 2.10 -12.96
N SER A 50 8.06 2.69 -11.97
CA SER A 50 8.06 4.15 -11.82
C SER A 50 9.30 4.60 -11.06
N ASP A 51 9.64 5.88 -11.18
CA ASP A 51 10.70 6.50 -10.38
C ASP A 51 10.33 6.59 -8.88
N TYR A 52 9.06 6.34 -8.54
CA TYR A 52 8.59 6.34 -7.17
C TYR A 52 8.93 5.01 -6.49
N CYS A 53 9.98 5.01 -5.66
CA CYS A 53 10.46 3.81 -4.96
C CYS A 53 10.70 2.62 -5.92
N ASP A 54 11.26 2.91 -7.09
CA ASP A 54 11.52 1.96 -8.18
C ASP A 54 10.27 1.15 -8.59
N GLY A 55 9.06 1.70 -8.43
CA GLY A 55 7.81 1.00 -8.71
C GLY A 55 7.66 -0.30 -7.93
N LYS A 56 8.18 -0.38 -6.70
CA LYS A 56 8.11 -1.59 -5.86
C LYS A 56 6.83 -1.68 -5.04
N TYR A 57 6.10 -0.58 -4.90
CA TYR A 57 4.86 -0.57 -4.13
C TYR A 57 3.74 -1.34 -4.85
N VAL A 58 2.96 -2.05 -4.03
CA VAL A 58 1.71 -2.72 -4.38
C VAL A 58 0.61 -2.09 -3.56
N TYR A 59 -0.44 -1.66 -4.27
CA TYR A 59 -1.57 -0.95 -3.68
C TYR A 59 -2.76 -1.89 -3.51
N TRP A 60 -3.40 -1.82 -2.35
CA TRP A 60 -4.57 -2.63 -2.00
C TRP A 60 -5.72 -1.74 -1.55
N ILE A 61 -6.94 -2.16 -1.87
CA ILE A 61 -8.17 -1.62 -1.32
C ILE A 61 -8.71 -2.59 -0.29
N ALA A 62 -9.02 -2.06 0.90
CA ALA A 62 -9.79 -2.76 1.91
C ALA A 62 -11.23 -2.26 1.89
N SER A 63 -12.16 -3.18 1.72
CA SER A 63 -13.59 -2.92 1.66
C SER A 63 -14.30 -3.58 2.85
N SER A 64 -15.15 -2.82 3.53
CA SER A 64 -16.04 -3.35 4.57
C SER A 64 -17.44 -3.48 4.00
N ASP A 65 -18.00 -4.68 4.03
CA ASP A 65 -19.35 -4.97 3.53
C ASP A 65 -19.59 -4.39 2.11
N GLY A 66 -18.59 -4.57 1.24
CA GLY A 66 -18.60 -4.12 -0.16
C GLY A 66 -18.23 -2.65 -0.40
N HIS A 67 -17.96 -1.87 0.65
CA HIS A 67 -17.64 -0.45 0.54
C HIS A 67 -16.14 -0.21 0.76
N PRO A 68 -15.39 0.30 -0.24
CA PRO A 68 -14.00 0.69 -0.06
C PRO A 68 -13.87 1.69 1.08
N SER A 69 -13.03 1.37 2.06
CA SER A 69 -12.89 2.14 3.30
C SER A 69 -11.44 2.54 3.61
N ALA A 70 -10.48 1.86 3.00
CA ALA A 70 -9.07 2.18 3.18
C ALA A 70 -8.22 1.73 1.99
N MET A 71 -7.10 2.44 1.79
CA MET A 71 -6.01 2.04 0.91
C MET A 71 -4.82 1.57 1.75
N LEU A 72 -4.12 0.55 1.27
CA LEU A 72 -2.88 0.06 1.87
C LEU A 72 -1.77 0.03 0.83
N MET A 73 -0.58 0.44 1.26
CA MET A 73 0.65 0.28 0.49
C MET A 73 1.47 -0.84 1.10
N THR A 74 1.92 -1.75 0.25
CA THR A 74 2.84 -2.81 0.64
C THR A 74 4.06 -2.80 -0.25
N ILE A 75 5.20 -3.17 0.31
CA ILE A 75 6.43 -3.44 -0.43
C ILE A 75 6.96 -4.80 0.01
N GLN A 76 7.53 -5.55 -0.94
CA GLN A 76 8.19 -6.80 -0.63
C GLN A 76 9.49 -6.49 0.10
N ALA A 77 9.65 -7.04 1.31
CA ALA A 77 10.91 -6.92 2.04
C ALA A 77 12.00 -7.71 1.32
N THR A 78 13.13 -7.07 1.04
CA THR A 78 14.33 -7.75 0.53
C THR A 78 15.33 -7.94 1.67
N THR A 79 16.10 -9.03 1.62
CA THR A 79 17.10 -9.38 2.65
C THR A 79 18.32 -8.46 2.67
N GLU A 80 18.43 -7.54 1.71
CA GLU A 80 19.56 -6.63 1.53
C GLU A 80 19.34 -5.25 2.17
N GLU A 81 18.10 -4.91 2.52
CA GLU A 81 17.85 -3.71 3.31
C GLU A 81 18.43 -3.89 4.71
N ASN A 82 18.92 -2.81 5.32
CA ASN A 82 19.42 -2.83 6.68
C ASN A 82 18.20 -3.00 7.61
N ILE A 83 17.75 -4.24 7.75
CA ILE A 83 16.57 -4.61 8.51
C ILE A 83 16.92 -4.40 9.99
N ASP A 84 16.36 -3.34 10.57
CA ASP A 84 16.45 -3.04 12.01
C ASP A 84 16.12 -4.28 12.84
N GLU A 85 16.74 -4.39 14.00
CA GLU A 85 16.73 -5.61 14.84
C GLU A 85 15.31 -6.12 15.15
N ILE A 86 14.33 -5.22 15.26
CA ILE A 86 12.91 -5.53 15.45
C ILE A 86 12.34 -6.26 14.23
N LYS A 87 12.55 -5.73 13.02
CA LYS A 87 12.09 -6.36 11.77
C LYS A 87 12.79 -7.71 11.56
N ARG A 88 14.07 -7.81 11.93
CA ARG A 88 14.85 -9.06 11.83
C ARG A 88 14.30 -10.16 12.73
N LYS A 89 14.07 -9.86 14.02
CA LYS A 89 13.47 -10.80 14.98
C LYS A 89 12.09 -11.29 14.52
N THR A 90 11.32 -10.41 13.89
CA THR A 90 9.98 -10.76 13.38
C THR A 90 10.05 -11.67 12.14
N LEU A 91 11.07 -11.53 11.30
CA LEU A 91 11.31 -12.40 10.12
C LEU A 91 11.96 -13.74 10.48
N GLU A 92 12.73 -13.80 11.56
CA GLU A 92 13.37 -15.02 12.08
C GLU A 92 12.39 -15.94 12.81
N ASP A 93 11.27 -15.39 13.31
CA ASP A 93 10.19 -16.17 13.90
C ASP A 93 9.40 -16.93 12.80
N ASN A 94 9.74 -18.21 12.62
CA ASN A 94 9.23 -19.08 11.55
C ASN A 94 7.69 -19.23 11.53
N HIS A 95 6.99 -18.82 12.59
CA HIS A 95 5.52 -18.83 12.62
C HIS A 95 4.89 -17.71 11.77
N ILE A 96 5.66 -16.66 11.43
CA ILE A 96 5.19 -15.50 10.67
C ILE A 96 5.83 -15.43 9.26
N LYS A 97 6.79 -16.31 8.95
CA LYS A 97 7.51 -16.32 7.67
C LYS A 97 6.62 -16.49 6.43
N SER A 98 5.48 -17.16 6.55
CA SER A 98 4.51 -17.25 5.43
C SER A 98 3.58 -16.04 5.31
N HIS A 99 3.56 -15.16 6.32
CA HIS A 99 2.62 -14.03 6.42
C HIS A 99 3.30 -12.64 6.30
N LEU A 100 4.62 -12.55 6.47
CA LEU A 100 5.36 -11.27 6.51
C LEU A 100 6.08 -10.85 5.22
N GLU A 101 5.87 -11.53 4.09
CA GLU A 101 6.40 -11.06 2.79
C GLU A 101 5.84 -9.70 2.33
N LYS A 102 4.95 -9.08 3.11
CA LYS A 102 4.36 -7.77 2.86
C LYS A 102 4.52 -6.90 4.10
N ILE A 103 5.41 -5.91 4.07
CA ILE A 103 5.32 -4.81 5.02
C ILE A 103 4.05 -4.05 4.65
N ILE A 104 2.99 -4.20 5.44
CA ILE A 104 1.75 -3.45 5.25
C ILE A 104 1.88 -2.13 6.00
N GLN A 105 1.97 -1.02 5.27
CA GLN A 105 1.76 0.30 5.84
C GLN A 105 0.25 0.52 5.94
N CYS A 106 -0.35 0.04 7.05
CA CYS A 106 -1.73 0.37 7.41
C CYS A 106 -1.75 1.75 8.07
N LYS A 107 -2.49 2.71 7.52
CA LYS A 107 -2.98 3.86 8.30
C LYS A 107 -4.48 4.00 8.09
N PHE A 108 -5.23 3.76 9.16
CA PHE A 108 -6.68 3.87 9.22
C PHE A 108 -7.12 5.32 9.01
N SER A 109 -8.15 5.53 8.19
CA SER A 109 -9.05 6.67 8.35
C SER A 109 -10.07 6.31 9.43
N ALA A 110 -10.26 7.17 10.43
CA ALA A 110 -11.29 6.99 11.45
C ALA A 110 -12.09 8.28 11.64
N LYS A 111 -13.39 8.11 11.34
CA LYS A 111 -14.58 8.98 11.49
C LYS A 111 -14.85 9.99 10.40
#